data_AF-A0A2Z7BF88-F1
#
_entry.id   AF-A0A2Z7BF88-F1
#
_cell.length_a   1.000
_cell.length_b   1.000
_cell.length_c   1.000
_cell.angle_alpha   90.00
_cell.angle_beta   90.00
_cell.angle_gamma   90.00
#
_symmetry.space_group_name_H-M   'P 1'
#
loop_
_entity.id
_entity.type
_entity.pdbx_description
1 polymer ?
#
loop_
_entity_poly.entity_id
_entity_poly.type
_entity_poly.pdbx_seq_one_letter_code
_entity_poly.pdbx_strand_id
1 'polypeptide(L)'
;MLFYLITFNLVRFLREEAPTVAENDKDKRAAFEAWGHGDFLCRNYILNGLENSLYNVYNIMTTAKLLWESLEKQVQEMQQIFHDLHAEGMEMNESFQVAAVIEKLPPL
;
A
#
# COMPACT_ATOMS: atom_id res chain seq x y z
N MET A 1 -1.38 -5.76 -9.23
CA MET A 1 -1.68 -5.72 -7.77
C MET A 1 -3.14 -5.42 -7.37
N LEU A 2 -3.70 -4.21 -7.60
CA LEU A 2 -5.03 -3.81 -7.07
C LEU A 2 -6.19 -4.74 -7.50
N PHE A 3 -6.14 -5.26 -8.73
CA PHE A 3 -7.09 -6.25 -9.24
C PHE A 3 -7.22 -7.50 -8.36
N TYR A 4 -6.09 -8.02 -7.85
CA TYR A 4 -6.09 -9.19 -6.96
C TYR A 4 -6.69 -8.86 -5.60
N LEU A 5 -6.37 -7.69 -5.04
CA LEU A 5 -6.95 -7.25 -3.76
C LEU A 5 -8.47 -7.12 -3.84
N ILE A 6 -9.00 -6.62 -4.97
CA ILE A 6 -10.45 -6.54 -5.20
C ILE A 6 -11.05 -7.95 -5.30
N THR A 7 -10.43 -8.81 -6.12
CA THR A 7 -10.93 -10.18 -6.37
C THR A 7 -10.99 -11.00 -5.08
N PHE A 8 -10.00 -10.87 -4.20
CA PHE A 8 -9.97 -11.56 -2.91
C PHE A 8 -10.67 -10.81 -1.77
N ASN A 9 -11.35 -9.70 -2.06
CA ASN A 9 -12.02 -8.86 -1.06
C ASN A 9 -11.09 -8.39 0.08
N LEU A 10 -9.84 -8.09 -0.27
CA LEU A 10 -8.80 -7.63 0.65
C LEU A 10 -8.64 -6.10 0.68
N VAL A 11 -9.27 -5.37 -0.25
CA VAL A 11 -9.15 -3.89 -0.33
C VAL A 11 -9.54 -3.20 0.97
N ARG A 12 -10.47 -3.76 1.73
CA ARG A 12 -10.90 -3.19 3.02
C ARG A 12 -9.75 -3.03 4.02
N PHE A 13 -8.77 -3.92 3.99
CA PHE A 13 -7.62 -3.90 4.91
C PHE A 13 -6.63 -2.77 4.60
N LEU A 14 -6.78 -2.08 3.47
CA LEU A 14 -6.00 -0.87 3.16
C LEU A 14 -6.47 0.34 3.99
N ARG A 15 -7.65 0.27 4.62
CA ARG A 15 -8.29 1.42 5.27
C ARG A 15 -8.85 1.10 6.66
N GLU A 16 -9.35 -0.12 6.87
CA GLU A 16 -9.94 -0.55 8.13
C GLU A 16 -8.90 -0.64 9.25
N GLU A 17 -9.35 -0.30 10.46
CA GLU A 17 -8.60 -0.53 11.69
C GLU A 17 -8.89 -1.93 12.25
N ALA A 18 -7.94 -2.43 13.05
CA ALA A 18 -8.14 -3.69 13.76
C ALA A 18 -9.37 -3.60 14.70
N PRO A 19 -10.20 -4.66 14.79
CA PRO A 19 -11.29 -4.72 15.75
C PRO A 19 -10.80 -4.57 17.20
N THR A 20 -11.54 -3.87 18.04
CA THR A 20 -11.23 -3.78 19.46
C THR A 20 -11.67 -5.05 20.19
N VAL A 21 -10.74 -5.69 20.91
CA VAL A 21 -11.01 -6.92 21.67
C VAL A 21 -11.08 -6.60 23.16
N ALA A 22 -12.20 -6.95 23.81
CA ALA A 22 -12.29 -7.05 25.26
C ALA A 22 -11.99 -8.50 25.68
N GLU A 23 -11.30 -8.71 26.81
CA GLU A 23 -10.74 -10.02 27.20
C GLU A 23 -11.74 -11.19 27.22
N ASN A 24 -13.02 -10.92 27.48
CA ASN A 24 -14.05 -11.94 27.72
C ASN A 24 -15.05 -12.15 26.57
N ASP A 25 -14.83 -11.53 25.40
CA ASP A 25 -15.75 -11.62 24.27
C ASP A 25 -15.18 -12.55 23.18
N LYS A 26 -15.69 -13.80 23.17
CA LYS A 26 -15.25 -14.85 22.25
C LYS A 26 -15.51 -14.47 20.78
N ASP A 27 -16.60 -13.79 20.49
CA ASP A 27 -16.97 -13.41 19.12
C ASP A 27 -16.07 -12.29 18.61
N LYS A 28 -15.72 -11.31 19.46
CA LYS A 28 -14.73 -10.27 19.11
C LYS A 28 -13.33 -10.83 18.92
N ARG A 29 -12.94 -11.86 19.69
CA ARG A 29 -11.66 -12.54 19.49
C ARG A 29 -11.61 -13.25 18.13
N ALA A 30 -12.67 -13.97 17.77
CA ALA A 30 -12.76 -14.62 16.46
C ALA A 30 -12.72 -13.59 15.31
N ALA A 31 -13.39 -12.45 15.47
CA ALA A 31 -13.34 -11.36 14.49
C ALA A 31 -11.93 -10.76 14.36
N PHE A 32 -11.21 -10.57 15.47
CA PHE A 32 -9.84 -10.07 15.45
C PHE A 32 -8.86 -11.04 14.79
N GLU A 33 -8.99 -12.34 15.05
CA GLU A 33 -8.17 -13.37 14.41
C GLU A 33 -8.45 -13.43 12.89
N ALA A 34 -9.73 -13.41 12.49
CA ALA A 34 -10.12 -13.36 11.09
C ALA A 34 -9.61 -12.09 10.39
N TRP A 35 -9.67 -10.95 11.08
CA TRP A 35 -9.09 -9.69 10.60
C TRP A 35 -7.58 -9.81 10.43
N GLY A 36 -6.86 -10.34 11.42
CA GLY A 36 -5.41 -10.51 11.38
C GLY A 36 -4.95 -11.41 10.23
N HIS A 37 -5.71 -12.46 9.93
CA HIS A 37 -5.43 -13.30 8.76
C HIS A 37 -5.59 -12.53 7.44
N GLY A 38 -6.67 -11.74 7.31
CA GLY A 38 -6.91 -10.93 6.13
C GLY A 38 -5.89 -9.80 5.95
N ASP A 39 -5.49 -9.12 7.04
CA ASP A 39 -4.43 -8.12 7.03
C ASP A 39 -3.09 -8.73 6.59
N PHE A 40 -2.74 -9.90 7.15
CA PHE A 40 -1.54 -10.63 6.76
C PHE A 40 -1.53 -10.94 5.25
N LEU A 41 -2.62 -11.48 4.72
CA LEU A 41 -2.72 -11.78 3.29
C LEU A 41 -2.59 -10.51 2.44
N CYS A 42 -3.36 -9.47 2.77
CA CYS A 42 -3.33 -8.20 2.05
C CYS A 42 -1.92 -7.60 2.02
N ARG A 43 -1.25 -7.55 3.17
CA ARG A 43 0.12 -7.06 3.30
C ARG A 43 1.10 -7.85 2.45
N ASN A 44 1.04 -9.18 2.47
CA ASN A 44 1.92 -10.02 1.68
C ASN A 44 1.68 -9.88 0.17
N TYR A 45 0.42 -9.71 -0.27
CA TYR A 45 0.14 -9.42 -1.68
C TYR A 45 0.75 -8.11 -2.14
N ILE A 46 0.72 -7.08 -1.29
CA ILE A 46 1.36 -5.79 -1.60
C ILE A 46 2.87 -5.97 -1.68
N LEU A 47 3.47 -6.58 -0.65
CA LEU A 47 4.92 -6.79 -0.57
C LEU A 47 5.45 -7.65 -1.72
N ASN A 48 4.74 -8.69 -2.13
CA ASN A 48 5.12 -9.54 -3.25
C ASN A 48 5.05 -8.83 -4.61
N GLY A 49 4.29 -7.74 -4.68
CA GLY A 49 4.34 -6.86 -5.84
C GLY A 49 5.62 -6.03 -5.88
N LEU A 50 6.25 -5.71 -4.74
CA LEU A 50 7.34 -4.73 -4.68
C LEU A 50 8.64 -5.24 -5.33
N GLU A 51 9.37 -4.30 -5.95
CA GLU A 51 10.76 -4.53 -6.32
C GLU A 51 11.61 -4.74 -5.05
N ASN A 52 12.72 -5.48 -5.16
CA ASN A 52 13.47 -5.96 -4.00
C ASN A 52 14.00 -4.82 -3.12
N SER A 53 14.39 -3.69 -3.72
CA SER A 53 14.83 -2.52 -2.95
C SER A 53 13.70 -1.92 -2.10
N LEU A 54 12.48 -1.84 -2.65
CA LEU A 54 11.30 -1.35 -1.95
C LEU A 54 10.83 -2.34 -0.88
N TYR A 55 10.83 -3.65 -1.19
CA TYR A 55 10.50 -4.69 -0.21
C TYR A 55 11.34 -4.57 1.05
N ASN A 56 12.65 -4.35 0.91
CA ASN A 56 13.56 -4.22 2.05
C ASN A 56 13.23 -3.04 2.98
N VAL A 57 12.73 -1.94 2.42
CA VAL A 57 12.31 -0.76 3.19
C VAL A 57 10.94 -0.99 3.84
N TYR A 58 10.01 -1.59 3.10
CA TYR A 58 8.60 -1.62 3.47
C TYR A 58 8.16 -2.87 4.24
N ASN A 59 8.94 -3.95 4.27
CA ASN A 59 8.56 -5.19 4.98
C ASN A 59 8.41 -5.02 6.50
N ILE A 60 8.98 -3.96 7.07
CA ILE A 60 8.88 -3.65 8.50
C ILE A 60 7.48 -3.18 8.92
N MET A 61 6.64 -2.79 7.95
CA MET A 61 5.29 -2.29 8.21
C MET A 61 4.42 -3.42 8.77
N THR A 62 3.75 -3.16 9.89
CA THR A 62 3.07 -4.20 10.67
C THR A 62 1.68 -4.54 10.13
N THR A 63 1.03 -3.60 9.46
CA THR A 63 -0.31 -3.76 8.88
C THR A 63 -0.33 -3.41 7.39
N ALA A 64 -1.29 -3.96 6.65
CA ALA A 64 -1.51 -3.64 5.25
C ALA A 64 -1.84 -2.14 5.06
N LYS A 65 -2.60 -1.56 6.00
CA LYS A 65 -2.92 -0.14 6.02
C LYS A 65 -1.68 0.75 6.11
N LEU A 66 -0.82 0.54 7.10
CA LEU A 66 0.40 1.35 7.27
C LEU A 66 1.33 1.25 6.06
N LEU A 67 1.45 0.04 5.51
CA LEU A 67 2.17 -0.20 4.27
C LEU A 67 1.60 0.62 3.12
N TRP A 68 0.29 0.54 2.92
CA TRP A 68 -0.42 1.22 1.83
C TRP A 68 -0.31 2.75 1.95
N GLU A 69 -0.58 3.31 3.12
CA GLU A 69 -0.49 4.76 3.37
C GLU A 69 0.92 5.30 3.12
N SER A 70 1.95 4.52 3.47
CA SER A 70 3.35 4.91 3.23
C SER A 70 3.67 4.95 1.74
N LEU A 71 3.18 3.97 0.97
CA LEU A 71 3.34 3.94 -0.48
C LEU A 71 2.58 5.08 -1.15
N GLU A 72 1.32 5.35 -0.76
CA GLU A 72 0.53 6.46 -1.27
C GLU A 72 1.22 7.80 -1.02
N LYS A 73 1.77 8.00 0.18
CA LYS A 73 2.52 9.21 0.51
C LYS A 73 3.74 9.39 -0.40
N GLN A 74 4.52 8.33 -0.64
CA GLN A 74 5.69 8.42 -1.52
C GLN A 74 5.29 8.78 -2.96
N VAL A 75 4.18 8.23 -3.47
CA VAL A 75 3.65 8.58 -4.80
C VAL A 75 3.20 10.03 -4.85
N GLN A 76 2.52 10.53 -3.82
CA GLN A 76 2.08 11.92 -3.73
C GLN A 76 3.26 12.90 -3.69
N GLU A 77 4.30 12.60 -2.91
CA GLU A 77 5.53 13.42 -2.85
C GLU A 77 6.20 13.51 -4.22
N MET A 78 6.25 12.39 -4.96
CA MET A 78 6.82 12.36 -6.31
C MET A 78 5.98 13.16 -7.31
N GLN A 79 4.64 13.05 -7.23
CA GLN A 79 3.73 13.86 -8.04
C GLN A 79 3.89 15.35 -7.77
N GLN A 80 4.09 15.75 -6.50
CA GLN A 80 4.35 17.14 -6.14
C GLN A 80 5.64 17.65 -6.75
N ILE A 81 6.72 16.85 -6.71
CA ILE A 81 8.00 17.20 -7.35
C ILE A 81 7.80 17.45 -8.85
N PHE A 82 7.06 16.58 -9.55
CA PHE A 82 6.80 16.78 -10.98
C PHE A 82 5.99 18.05 -11.26
N HIS A 83 5.01 18.37 -10.41
CA HIS A 83 4.23 19.60 -10.52
C HIS A 83 5.12 20.85 -10.33
N ASP A 84 6.02 20.83 -9.35
CA ASP A 84 6.93 21.96 -9.07
C ASP A 84 7.93 22.17 -10.21
N LEU A 85 8.50 21.09 -10.75
CA LEU A 85 9.39 21.13 -11.92
C LEU A 85 8.67 21.75 -13.15
N HIS A 86 7.40 21.39 -13.37
CA HIS A 86 6.61 21.99 -14.43
C HIS A 86 6.36 23.49 -14.19
N ALA A 87 6.09 23.90 -12.94
CA ALA A 87 5.92 25.31 -12.58
C ALA A 87 7.20 26.14 -12.80
N GLU A 88 8.39 25.51 -12.68
CA GLU A 88 9.69 26.13 -12.99
C GLU A 88 10.00 26.19 -14.49
N GLY A 89 9.10 25.72 -15.35
CA GLY A 89 9.29 25.71 -16.81
C GLY A 89 10.16 24.55 -17.31
N MET A 90 10.41 23.54 -16.48
CA MET A 90 11.04 22.29 -16.90
C MET A 90 9.99 21.34 -17.45
N GLU A 91 9.82 21.32 -18.77
CA GLU A 91 8.94 20.37 -19.45
C GLU A 91 9.54 18.95 -19.43
N MET A 92 8.96 18.07 -18.61
CA MET A 92 9.19 16.63 -18.72
C MET A 92 8.12 16.00 -19.59
N ASN A 93 8.53 15.22 -20.60
CA ASN A 93 7.63 14.43 -21.41
C ASN A 93 6.76 13.51 -20.52
N GLU A 94 5.45 13.43 -20.77
CA GLU A 94 4.52 12.57 -20.03
C GLU A 94 5.00 11.12 -19.92
N SER A 95 5.66 10.61 -20.97
CA SER A 95 6.25 9.27 -20.99
C SER A 95 7.30 9.07 -19.90
N PHE A 96 8.08 10.12 -19.58
CA PHE A 96 9.07 10.11 -18.51
C PHE A 96 8.39 10.18 -17.13
N GLN A 97 7.35 11.00 -16.99
CA GLN A 97 6.58 11.10 -15.74
C GLN A 97 5.90 9.76 -15.39
N VAL A 98 5.25 9.14 -16.39
CA VAL A 98 4.61 7.83 -16.24
C VAL A 98 5.64 6.73 -15.98
N ALA A 99 6.77 6.73 -16.70
CA ALA A 99 7.83 5.75 -16.48
C ALA A 99 8.44 5.86 -15.07
N ALA A 100 8.70 7.08 -14.57
CA ALA A 100 9.26 7.29 -13.24
C ALA A 100 8.31 6.84 -12.12
N VAL A 101 6.99 7.08 -12.29
CA VAL A 101 5.98 6.57 -11.36
C VAL A 101 5.89 5.04 -11.43
N ILE A 102 5.91 4.45 -12.63
CA ILE A 102 5.84 2.99 -12.81
C ILE A 102 7.10 2.30 -12.28
N GLU A 103 8.30 2.82 -12.54
CA GLU A 103 9.57 2.26 -12.07
C GLU A 103 9.66 2.25 -10.53
N LYS A 104 8.96 3.18 -9.88
CA LYS A 104 8.87 3.28 -8.43
C LYS A 104 7.68 2.54 -7.84
N LEU A 105 6.81 1.98 -8.68
CA LEU A 105 5.71 1.12 -8.26
C LEU A 105 6.11 -0.37 -8.37
N PRO A 106 5.57 -1.23 -7.50
CA PRO A 106 5.66 -2.68 -7.65
C PRO A 106 5.28 -3.17 -9.06
N PRO A 107 6.03 -4.12 -9.68
CA PRO A 107 5.56 -4.84 -10.86
C PRO A 107 4.12 -5.38 -10.69
N LEU A 108 3.33 -5.25 -11.77
CA LEU A 108 1.88 -5.51 -11.80
C LEU A 108 1.48 -6.96 -11.57
#